data_AF-A0A6J4JQW8-F1
#
_entry.id   AF-A0A6J4JQW8-F1
#
_cell.length_a   1.000
_cell.length_b   1.000
_cell.length_c   1.000
_cell.angle_alpha   90.00
_cell.angle_beta   90.00
_cell.angle_gamma   90.00
#
_symmetry.space_group_name_H-M   'P 1'
#
loop_
_entity.id
_entity.type
_entity.pdbx_description
1 polymer ?
#
loop_
_entity_poly.entity_id
_entity_poly.type
_entity_poly.pdbx_seq_one_letter_code
_entity_poly.pdbx_strand_id
1 'polypeptide(L)'
;DLDTFRARYAGAVDPEAWQMLANVHAILAGVGQPFGYRTIAEALRYLERARDVLSPAHALDLQIKQKILPKLRGEDEPRLRRAFDDLLSLFGPAETGGADRFPESAAKLRHMLDRLQREGYTDFYG
;
A
#
# COMPACT_ATOMS: atom_id res chain seq x y z
N ASP A 1 2.34 -9.66 16.64
CA ASP A 1 1.68 -9.73 15.31
C ASP A 1 0.74 -8.53 15.13
N LEU A 2 0.08 -8.43 13.97
CA LEU A 2 -0.86 -7.34 13.66
C LEU A 2 -2.10 -7.34 14.58
N ASP A 3 -2.55 -8.50 15.06
CA ASP A 3 -3.71 -8.61 15.95
C ASP A 3 -3.41 -7.98 17.31
N THR A 4 -2.21 -8.25 17.85
CA THR A 4 -1.73 -7.63 19.07
C THR A 4 -1.63 -6.11 18.95
N PHE A 5 -1.19 -5.61 17.79
CA PHE A 5 -1.18 -4.17 17.52
C PHE A 5 -2.61 -3.61 17.48
N ARG A 6 -3.52 -4.28 16.75
CA ARG A 6 -4.91 -3.83 16.59
C ARG A 6 -5.64 -3.74 17.92
N ALA A 7 -5.43 -4.69 18.82
CA ALA A 7 -6.04 -4.73 20.15
C ALA A 7 -5.53 -3.60 21.07
N ARG A 8 -4.30 -3.11 20.86
CA ARG A 8 -3.68 -2.05 21.68
C ARG A 8 -3.88 -0.64 21.11
N TYR A 9 -4.26 -0.51 19.84
CA TYR A 9 -4.46 0.77 19.21
C TYR A 9 -5.75 1.42 19.75
N ALA A 10 -5.60 2.54 20.46
CA ALA A 10 -6.71 3.21 21.16
C ALA A 10 -7.63 4.04 20.25
N GLY A 11 -7.19 4.37 19.03
CA GLY A 11 -7.96 5.20 18.10
C GLY A 11 -9.07 4.43 17.37
N ALA A 12 -10.00 5.18 16.79
CA ALA A 12 -11.02 4.60 15.92
C ALA A 12 -10.36 4.10 14.63
N VAL A 13 -10.63 2.86 14.25
CA VAL A 13 -10.05 2.26 13.05
C VAL A 13 -11.19 1.80 12.15
N ASP A 14 -11.20 2.37 10.96
CA ASP A 14 -12.06 1.91 9.88
C ASP A 14 -11.69 0.46 9.49
N PRO A 15 -12.65 -0.49 9.50
CA PRO A 15 -12.36 -1.89 9.22
C PRO A 15 -11.82 -2.15 7.82
N GLU A 16 -12.29 -1.41 6.81
CA GLU A 16 -11.82 -1.55 5.44
C GLU A 16 -10.38 -1.06 5.30
N ALA A 17 -10.08 0.10 5.89
CA ALA A 17 -8.72 0.63 5.93
C ALA A 17 -7.76 -0.31 6.65
N TRP A 18 -8.19 -0.91 7.76
CA TRP A 18 -7.39 -1.91 8.48
C TRP A 18 -7.13 -3.14 7.63
N GLN A 19 -8.18 -3.72 7.02
CA GLN A 19 -8.04 -4.90 6.18
C GLN A 19 -7.08 -4.64 5.02
N MET A 20 -7.19 -3.47 4.41
CA MET A 20 -6.29 -3.05 3.34
C MET A 20 -4.84 -2.94 3.81
N LEU A 21 -4.57 -2.27 4.93
CA LEU A 21 -3.23 -2.18 5.52
C LEU A 21 -2.66 -3.55 5.86
N ALA A 22 -3.47 -4.47 6.38
CA ALA A 22 -3.08 -5.84 6.68
C ALA A 22 -2.71 -6.63 5.40
N ASN A 23 -3.52 -6.51 4.34
CA ASN A 23 -3.25 -7.16 3.05
C ASN A 23 -1.94 -6.65 2.43
N VAL A 24 -1.75 -5.33 2.39
CA VAL A 24 -0.52 -4.71 1.86
C VAL A 24 0.69 -5.10 2.70
N HIS A 25 0.56 -5.16 4.02
CA HIS A 25 1.63 -5.64 4.91
C HIS A 25 2.01 -7.09 4.60
N ALA A 26 1.04 -7.98 4.40
CA ALA A 26 1.30 -9.37 4.08
C ALA A 26 2.07 -9.52 2.76
N ILE A 27 1.70 -8.78 1.71
CA ILE A 27 2.39 -8.81 0.41
C ILE A 27 3.84 -8.34 0.56
N LEU A 28 4.06 -7.18 1.19
CA LEU A 28 5.40 -6.63 1.40
C LEU A 28 6.27 -7.53 2.29
N ALA A 29 5.68 -8.16 3.30
CA ALA A 29 6.37 -9.14 4.14
C ALA A 29 6.81 -10.38 3.32
N GLY A 30 6.00 -10.82 2.36
CA GLY A 30 6.29 -11.96 1.47
C GLY A 30 7.53 -11.76 0.59
N VAL A 31 7.90 -10.51 0.31
CA VAL A 31 9.13 -10.14 -0.42
C VAL A 31 10.25 -9.62 0.48
N GLY A 32 10.13 -9.81 1.80
CA GLY A 32 11.16 -9.40 2.77
C GLY A 32 11.25 -7.89 3.00
N GLN A 33 10.21 -7.12 2.65
CA GLN A 33 10.17 -5.66 2.73
C GLN A 33 9.00 -5.14 3.59
N PRO A 34 8.73 -5.71 4.78
CA PRO A 34 7.60 -5.30 5.61
C PRO A 34 7.73 -3.84 6.08
N PHE A 35 6.59 -3.22 6.38
CA PHE A 35 6.55 -1.96 7.12
C PHE A 35 6.20 -2.18 8.58
N GLY A 36 6.89 -1.44 9.46
CA GLY A 36 6.69 -1.58 10.90
C GLY A 36 5.40 -0.94 11.40
N TYR A 37 5.02 -1.31 12.63
CA TYR A 37 3.82 -0.82 13.32
C TYR A 37 3.76 0.71 13.46
N ARG A 38 4.90 1.40 13.45
CA ARG A 38 4.93 2.87 13.42
C ARG A 38 4.29 3.42 12.16
N THR A 39 4.59 2.85 10.99
CA THR A 39 3.97 3.24 9.71
C THR A 39 2.46 3.04 9.74
N ILE A 40 2.01 1.90 10.29
CA ILE A 40 0.58 1.60 10.47
C ILE A 40 -0.07 2.65 11.38
N ALA A 41 0.52 2.92 12.55
CA ALA A 41 -0.02 3.89 13.50
C ALA A 41 -0.05 5.32 12.92
N GLU A 42 0.95 5.71 12.12
CA GLU A 42 0.97 7.00 11.43
C GLU A 42 -0.13 7.08 10.36
N ALA A 43 -0.33 6.03 9.57
CA ALA A 43 -1.40 5.97 8.58
C ALA A 43 -2.79 6.07 9.24
N LEU A 44 -3.05 5.28 10.29
CA LEU A 44 -4.32 5.34 11.02
C LEU A 44 -4.59 6.71 11.64
N ARG A 45 -3.59 7.32 12.29
CA ARG A 45 -3.72 8.69 12.81
C ARG A 45 -3.98 9.71 11.71
N TYR A 46 -3.36 9.55 10.54
CA TYR A 46 -3.63 10.43 9.41
C TYR A 46 -5.08 10.32 8.95
N LEU A 47 -5.57 9.09 8.77
CA LEU A 47 -6.97 8.84 8.39
C LEU A 47 -7.93 9.52 9.36
N GLU A 48 -7.73 9.35 10.67
CA GLU A 48 -8.57 9.98 11.70
C GLU A 48 -8.60 11.51 11.60
N ARG A 49 -7.49 12.15 11.24
CA ARG A 49 -7.36 13.61 11.11
C ARG A 49 -7.84 14.15 9.77
N ALA A 50 -7.81 13.33 8.72
CA ALA A 50 -8.20 13.72 7.38
C ALA A 50 -9.72 13.60 7.13
N ARG A 51 -10.50 13.01 8.05
CA ARG A 51 -11.93 12.68 7.85
C ARG A 51 -12.81 13.84 7.37
N ASP A 52 -12.50 15.08 7.74
CA ASP A 52 -13.27 16.26 7.37
C ASP A 52 -12.75 16.96 6.10
N VAL A 53 -11.65 16.46 5.51
CA VAL A 53 -10.95 17.07 4.36
C VAL A 53 -10.91 16.11 3.17
N LEU A 54 -10.72 14.82 3.42
CA LEU A 54 -10.59 13.77 2.42
C LEU A 54 -11.52 12.60 2.76
N SER A 55 -11.98 11.90 1.71
CA SER A 55 -12.62 10.61 1.91
C SER A 55 -11.64 9.61 2.52
N PRO A 56 -12.10 8.64 3.34
CA PRO A 56 -11.24 7.62 3.92
C PRO A 56 -10.40 6.87 2.87
N ALA A 57 -11.01 6.53 1.72
CA ALA A 57 -10.33 5.86 0.62
C ALA A 57 -9.19 6.70 0.02
N HIS A 58 -9.45 7.99 -0.25
CA HIS A 58 -8.42 8.88 -0.79
C HIS A 58 -7.30 9.13 0.23
N ALA A 59 -7.64 9.34 1.50
CA ALA A 59 -6.65 9.51 2.56
C ALA A 59 -5.76 8.26 2.70
N LEU A 60 -6.33 7.06 2.58
CA LEU A 60 -5.58 5.80 2.64
C LEU A 60 -4.69 5.62 1.42
N ASP A 61 -5.19 5.90 0.21
CA ASP A 61 -4.40 5.86 -1.01
C ASP A 61 -3.13 6.72 -0.89
N LEU A 62 -3.28 7.96 -0.41
CA LEU A 62 -2.15 8.85 -0.15
C LEU A 62 -1.17 8.27 0.87
N GLN A 63 -1.64 7.65 1.96
CA GLN A 63 -0.75 7.03 2.95
C GLN A 63 -0.01 5.81 2.38
N ILE A 64 -0.68 4.97 1.59
CA ILE A 64 -0.04 3.83 0.92
C ILE A 64 1.06 4.34 0.00
N LYS A 65 0.74 5.27 -0.91
CA LYS A 65 1.70 5.85 -1.84
C LYS A 65 2.89 6.47 -1.14
N GLN A 66 2.68 7.29 -0.10
CA GLN A 66 3.74 8.12 0.48
C GLN A 66 4.59 7.40 1.55
N LYS A 67 4.02 6.42 2.26
CA LYS A 67 4.68 5.79 3.42
C LYS A 67 5.02 4.32 3.21
N ILE A 68 4.27 3.64 2.36
CA ILE A 68 4.38 2.19 2.18
C ILE A 68 5.13 1.86 0.89
N LEU A 69 4.70 2.39 -0.26
CA LEU A 69 5.36 2.11 -1.55
C LEU A 69 6.87 2.43 -1.59
N PRO A 70 7.41 3.45 -0.88
CA PRO A 70 8.86 3.66 -0.81
C PRO A 70 9.68 2.50 -0.25
N LYS A 71 9.02 1.52 0.38
CA LYS A 71 9.67 0.32 0.90
C LYS A 71 9.82 -0.75 -0.16
N LEU A 72 8.94 -0.80 -1.17
CA LEU A 72 8.96 -1.77 -2.26
C LEU A 72 10.01 -1.36 -3.28
N ARG A 73 11.11 -2.10 -3.36
CA ARG A 73 12.21 -1.85 -4.30
C ARG A 73 13.02 -3.12 -4.52
N GLY A 74 13.84 -3.13 -5.55
CA GLY A 74 14.77 -4.23 -5.77
C GLY A 74 14.96 -4.58 -7.23
N GLU A 75 15.75 -5.62 -7.42
CA GLU A 75 16.02 -6.21 -8.73
C GLU A 75 14.83 -7.02 -9.22
N ASP A 76 14.83 -7.26 -10.53
CA ASP A 76 13.79 -7.96 -11.24
C ASP A 76 13.77 -9.47 -10.94
N GLU A 77 13.19 -9.81 -9.79
CA GLU A 77 13.00 -11.18 -9.35
C GLU A 77 11.53 -11.61 -9.45
N PRO A 78 11.25 -12.92 -9.68
CA PRO A 78 9.88 -13.43 -9.76
C PRO A 78 9.01 -13.11 -8.53
N ARG A 79 9.60 -13.06 -7.34
CA ARG A 79 8.89 -12.70 -6.11
C ARG A 79 8.47 -11.24 -6.07
N LEU A 80 9.34 -10.33 -6.52
CA LEU A 80 9.03 -8.91 -6.58
C LEU A 80 7.93 -8.64 -7.60
N ARG A 81 8.00 -9.25 -8.80
CA ARG A 81 6.95 -9.15 -9.83
C ARG A 81 5.57 -9.57 -9.30
N ARG A 82 5.49 -10.72 -8.62
CA ARG A 82 4.22 -11.17 -8.01
C ARG A 82 3.67 -10.18 -7.00
N ALA A 83 4.53 -9.57 -6.17
CA ALA A 83 4.09 -8.55 -5.23
C ALA A 83 3.54 -7.30 -5.95
N PHE A 84 4.11 -6.89 -7.09
CA PHE A 84 3.55 -5.83 -7.92
C PHE A 84 2.16 -6.21 -8.45
N ASP A 85 2.00 -7.43 -8.98
CA ASP A 85 0.72 -7.92 -9.51
C ASP A 85 -0.36 -8.01 -8.41
N ASP A 86 0.00 -8.52 -7.23
CA ASP A 86 -0.91 -8.62 -6.07
C ASP A 86 -1.35 -7.24 -5.60
N LEU A 87 -0.43 -6.27 -5.50
CA LEU A 87 -0.77 -4.90 -5.10
C LEU A 87 -1.60 -4.19 -6.18
N LEU A 88 -1.28 -4.37 -7.46
CA LEU A 88 -2.09 -3.82 -8.56
C LEU A 88 -3.50 -4.42 -8.57
N SER A 89 -3.65 -5.69 -8.21
CA SER A 89 -4.97 -6.31 -8.04
C SER A 89 -5.75 -5.73 -6.87
N LEU A 90 -5.08 -5.31 -5.80
CA LEU A 90 -5.73 -4.63 -4.66
C LEU A 90 -6.10 -3.17 -4.96
N PHE A 91 -5.27 -2.46 -5.73
CA PHE A 91 -5.40 -1.01 -5.95
C PHE A 91 -6.13 -0.67 -7.24
N GLY A 92 -6.19 -1.60 -8.19
CA GLY A 92 -6.89 -1.49 -9.44
C GLY A 92 -8.42 -1.45 -9.30
N PRO A 93 -9.14 -1.49 -10.42
CA PRO A 93 -10.59 -1.43 -10.40
C PRO A 93 -11.19 -2.76 -9.95
N ALA A 94 -12.30 -2.71 -9.21
CA ALA A 94 -13.01 -3.91 -8.76
C ALA A 94 -13.65 -4.70 -9.93
N GLU A 95 -13.90 -4.02 -11.04
CA GLU A 95 -14.51 -4.56 -12.25
C GLU A 95 -13.84 -3.99 -13.50
N THR A 96 -13.88 -4.74 -14.60
CA THR A 96 -13.23 -4.34 -15.86
C THR A 96 -13.81 -3.03 -16.38
N GLY A 97 -12.95 -2.02 -16.57
CA GLY A 97 -13.34 -0.69 -17.05
C GLY A 97 -13.77 0.29 -15.95
N GLY A 98 -13.77 -0.13 -14.68
CA GLY A 98 -13.99 0.75 -13.53
C GLY A 98 -12.78 1.66 -13.22
N ALA A 99 -12.99 2.60 -12.30
CA ALA A 99 -11.90 3.39 -11.74
C ALA A 99 -11.07 2.56 -10.74
N ASP A 100 -9.77 2.82 -10.68
CA ASP A 100 -8.88 2.24 -9.67
C ASP A 100 -9.41 2.54 -8.27
N ARG A 101 -9.38 1.55 -7.37
CA ARG A 101 -9.71 1.73 -5.94
C ARG A 101 -8.79 2.76 -5.30
N PHE A 102 -7.50 2.71 -5.64
CA PHE A 102 -6.44 3.62 -5.17
C PHE A 102 -5.64 4.14 -6.38
N PRO A 103 -6.16 5.14 -7.09
CA PRO A 103 -5.56 5.63 -8.33
C PRO A 103 -4.13 6.14 -8.16
N GLU A 104 -3.81 6.80 -7.04
CA GLU A 104 -2.49 7.38 -6.82
C GLU A 104 -1.43 6.31 -6.60
N SER A 105 -1.75 5.29 -5.80
CA SER A 105 -0.89 4.14 -5.53
C SER A 105 -0.76 3.23 -6.75
N ALA A 106 -1.87 2.96 -7.45
CA ALA A 106 -1.87 2.13 -8.66
C ALA A 106 -1.02 2.77 -9.76
N ALA A 107 -1.17 4.09 -10.00
CA ALA A 107 -0.34 4.81 -10.97
C ALA A 107 1.15 4.70 -10.63
N LYS A 108 1.54 4.89 -9.35
CA LYS A 108 2.94 4.78 -8.95
C LYS A 108 3.48 3.35 -9.07
N LEU A 109 2.70 2.34 -8.72
CA LEU A 109 3.09 0.93 -8.91
C LEU A 109 3.30 0.58 -10.38
N ARG A 110 2.41 1.03 -11.27
CA ARG A 110 2.57 0.81 -12.72
C ARG A 110 3.86 1.44 -13.25
N HIS A 111 4.20 2.65 -12.80
CA HIS A 111 5.48 3.28 -13.14
C HIS A 111 6.69 2.48 -12.62
N MET A 112 6.64 2.05 -11.36
CA MET A 112 7.71 1.24 -10.77
C MET A 112 7.87 -0.11 -11.48
N LEU A 113 6.76 -0.74 -11.89
CA LEU A 113 6.77 -2.00 -12.64
C LEU A 113 7.31 -1.83 -14.06
N ASP A 114 6.93 -0.76 -14.78
CA ASP A 114 7.50 -0.43 -16.09
C ASP A 114 9.03 -0.27 -15.99
N ARG A 115 9.51 0.45 -14.98
CA ARG A 115 10.94 0.62 -14.74
C ARG A 115 11.63 -0.70 -14.40
N LEU A 116 11.04 -1.52 -13.54
CA LEU A 116 11.56 -2.86 -13.23
C LEU A 116 11.74 -3.69 -14.50
N GLN A 117 10.75 -3.67 -15.40
CA GLN A 117 10.77 -4.42 -16.66
C GLN A 117 11.80 -3.90 -17.65
N ARG A 118 12.06 -2.59 -17.66
CA ARG A 118 12.99 -1.96 -18.61
C ARG A 118 14.44 -1.95 -18.13
N GLU A 119 14.64 -1.73 -16.84
CA GLU A 119 15.96 -1.46 -16.24
C GLU A 119 16.46 -2.61 -15.35
N GLY A 120 15.61 -3.60 -15.05
CA GLY A 120 15.96 -4.71 -14.16
C GLY A 120 16.00 -4.33 -12.67
N TYR A 121 15.68 -3.08 -12.33
CA TYR A 121 15.61 -2.58 -10.95
C TYR A 121 14.51 -1.53 -10.84
N THR A 122 13.90 -1.41 -9.66
CA THR A 122 12.96 -0.34 -9.37
C THR A 122 13.07 0.17 -7.94
N ASP A 123 12.77 1.44 -7.77
CA ASP A 123 12.55 2.09 -6.49
C ASP A 123 11.44 3.14 -6.65
N PHE A 124 11.07 3.77 -5.54
CA PHE A 124 10.01 4.77 -5.54
C PHE A 124 10.43 6.15 -6.07
N TYR A 125 11.72 6.49 -6.13
CA TYR A 125 12.16 7.87 -6.35
C TYR A 125 12.60 8.17 -7.77
N GLY A 126 12.99 7.17 -8.54
CA GLY A 126 13.09 7.32 -9.99
C GLY A 126 11.89 6.72 -10.70
#